data_AF-A0A3D5Z9Y2-F1
#
_entry.id   AF-A0A3D5Z9Y2-F1
#
_cell.length_a   1.000
_cell.length_b   1.000
_cell.length_c   1.000
_cell.angle_alpha   90.00
_cell.angle_beta   90.00
_cell.angle_gamma   90.00
#
_symmetry.space_group_name_H-M   'P 1'
#
loop_
_entity.id
_entity.type
_entity.pdbx_description
1 polymer ?
#
loop_
_entity_poly.entity_id
_entity_poly.type
_entity_poly.pdbx_seq_one_letter_code
_entity_poly.pdbx_strand_id
1 'polypeptide(L)'
;MNLVYQIRKRLELRLTGYKMSSRSFLWLMIFCMTLAACNGSKAYYKRGFKLEEQGLTDEAAESYYGALQRNRNNIEAKVGLKNTGQTVLNKKLEVFTKTRSLNQKREGVYSFIKAKEYQAKIKKIGVILEIPSYFESDYAEITQSYLLDLYNEGTELLDKGQFSTAELKFKEIGKFDSNYKDSGALKDLAYLEPLYKTALEHLENERFRSAYSDFNKVIHRDPDFKEAKELKDQSLEL
;
A
#
# COMPACT_ATOMS: atom_id res chain seq x y z
N MET A 1 46.42 37.79 -56.83
CA MET A 1 45.14 37.87 -56.08
C MET A 1 44.89 36.51 -55.45
N ASN A 2 44.95 36.42 -54.11
CA ASN A 2 45.18 35.16 -53.39
C ASN A 2 43.91 34.27 -53.31
N LEU A 3 43.97 33.05 -53.84
CA LEU A 3 42.84 32.09 -53.91
C LEU A 3 42.25 31.82 -52.52
N VAL A 4 43.10 31.83 -51.49
CA VAL A 4 42.72 31.65 -50.08
C VAL A 4 41.78 32.76 -49.61
N TYR A 5 41.97 34.00 -50.07
CA TYR A 5 41.12 35.13 -49.71
C TYR A 5 39.70 35.00 -50.30
N GLN A 6 39.58 34.53 -51.54
CA GLN A 6 38.29 34.29 -52.19
C GLN A 6 37.52 33.13 -51.55
N ILE A 7 38.22 32.08 -51.13
CA ILE A 7 37.63 30.94 -50.41
C ILE A 7 37.17 31.37 -49.02
N ARG A 8 38.00 32.13 -48.28
CA ARG A 8 37.65 32.64 -46.94
C ARG A 8 36.45 33.57 -46.98
N LYS A 9 36.40 34.48 -47.96
CA LYS A 9 35.27 35.41 -48.17
C LYS A 9 33.99 34.67 -48.58
N ARG A 10 34.07 33.60 -49.39
CA ARG A 10 32.90 32.75 -49.71
C ARG A 10 32.41 31.91 -48.52
N LEU A 11 33.31 31.48 -47.63
CA LEU A 11 32.95 30.74 -46.41
C LEU A 11 32.29 31.66 -45.37
N GLU A 12 32.80 32.88 -45.18
CA GLU A 12 32.20 33.86 -44.26
C GLU A 12 30.83 34.37 -44.73
N LEU A 13 30.61 34.47 -46.04
CA LEU A 13 29.30 34.81 -46.63
C LEU A 13 28.24 33.71 -46.50
N ARG A 14 28.63 32.44 -46.34
CA ARG A 14 27.68 31.33 -46.12
C ARG A 14 27.31 31.13 -44.65
N LEU A 15 28.18 31.50 -43.72
CA LEU A 15 27.93 31.33 -42.28
C LEU A 15 27.14 32.48 -41.64
N THR A 16 26.99 33.60 -42.34
CA THR A 16 26.26 34.80 -41.86
C THR A 16 24.80 34.86 -42.31
N GLY A 17 24.33 33.91 -43.12
CA GLY A 17 23.01 33.95 -43.77
C GLY A 17 21.88 33.17 -43.09
N TYR A 18 22.12 32.45 -41.99
CA TYR A 18 21.07 31.69 -41.30
C TYR A 18 20.63 32.40 -40.01
N LYS A 19 19.81 33.43 -40.16
CA LYS A 19 19.07 34.04 -39.03
C LYS A 19 17.93 33.09 -38.66
N MET A 20 18.24 32.10 -37.83
CA MET A 20 17.26 31.13 -37.37
C MET A 20 16.20 31.88 -36.54
N SER A 21 14.99 31.98 -37.09
CA SER A 21 13.86 32.66 -36.45
C SER A 21 13.60 32.07 -35.06
N SER A 22 13.31 32.92 -34.07
CA SER A 22 12.97 32.50 -32.69
C SER A 22 11.86 31.43 -32.68
N ARG A 23 10.93 31.47 -33.65
CA ARG A 23 9.91 30.44 -33.86
C ARG A 23 10.49 29.10 -34.34
N SER A 24 11.45 29.12 -35.26
CA SER A 24 12.13 27.91 -35.75
C SER A 24 12.98 27.25 -34.66
N PHE A 25 13.60 28.03 -33.78
CA PHE A 25 14.31 27.51 -32.61
C PHE A 25 13.35 26.89 -31.58
N LEU A 26 12.19 27.52 -31.34
CA LEU A 26 11.11 26.97 -30.52
C LEU A 26 10.56 25.65 -31.07
N TRP A 27 10.33 25.55 -32.38
CA TRP A 27 9.90 24.30 -33.03
C TRP A 27 10.97 23.19 -32.95
N LEU A 28 12.25 23.54 -33.08
CA LEU A 28 13.37 22.59 -32.91
C LEU A 28 13.49 22.10 -31.47
N MET A 29 13.30 22.98 -30.48
CA MET A 29 13.27 22.63 -29.06
C MET A 29 12.09 21.71 -28.72
N ILE A 30 10.89 22.01 -29.24
CA ILE A 30 9.69 21.16 -29.08
C ILE A 30 9.90 19.80 -29.74
N PHE A 31 10.52 19.75 -30.93
CA PHE A 31 10.86 18.50 -31.61
C PHE A 31 11.88 17.65 -30.83
N CYS A 32 12.95 18.27 -30.30
CA CYS A 32 13.95 17.58 -29.47
C CYS A 32 13.35 17.04 -28.16
N MET A 33 12.40 17.73 -27.53
CA MET A 33 11.73 17.23 -26.32
C MET A 33 10.89 15.97 -26.57
N THR A 34 10.39 15.74 -27.80
CA THR A 34 9.64 14.52 -28.13
C THR A 34 10.52 13.27 -28.36
N LEU A 35 11.79 13.45 -28.74
CA LEU A 35 12.70 12.33 -29.05
C LEU A 35 13.27 11.64 -27.80
N ALA A 36 13.30 12.32 -26.65
CA ALA A 36 13.74 11.73 -25.39
C ALA A 36 12.75 10.70 -24.79
N ALA A 37 11.49 10.70 -25.25
CA ALA A 37 10.44 9.85 -24.69
C ALA A 37 10.47 8.39 -25.22
N CYS A 38 11.10 8.13 -26.38
CA CYS A 38 10.94 6.84 -27.07
C CYS A 38 11.96 5.75 -26.69
N ASN A 39 13.01 6.05 -25.91
CA ASN A 39 14.10 5.09 -25.65
C ASN A 39 14.08 4.43 -24.26
N GLY A 40 13.14 4.80 -23.39
CA GLY A 40 13.12 4.31 -22.02
C GLY A 40 12.84 2.80 -21.93
N SER A 41 11.82 2.30 -22.64
CA SER A 41 11.40 0.88 -22.50
C SER A 41 12.51 -0.11 -22.89
N LYS A 42 13.19 0.12 -24.02
CA LYS A 42 14.28 -0.75 -24.51
C LYS A 42 15.49 -0.77 -23.56
N ALA A 43 15.82 0.36 -22.95
CA ALA A 43 16.91 0.44 -21.98
C ALA A 43 16.60 -0.39 -20.71
N TYR A 44 15.37 -0.29 -20.19
CA TYR A 44 14.91 -1.08 -19.04
C TYR A 44 14.87 -2.58 -19.34
N TYR A 45 14.40 -2.97 -20.52
CA TYR A 45 14.44 -4.36 -20.96
C TYR A 45 15.89 -4.91 -20.98
N LYS A 46 16.83 -4.19 -21.63
CA LYS A 46 18.24 -4.60 -21.68
C LYS A 46 18.86 -4.72 -20.29
N ARG A 47 18.49 -3.83 -19.37
CA ARG A 47 18.92 -3.92 -17.98
C ARG A 47 18.36 -5.16 -17.30
N GLY A 48 17.06 -5.43 -17.44
CA GLY A 48 16.41 -6.63 -16.90
C GLY A 48 17.05 -7.91 -17.41
N PHE A 49 17.31 -7.98 -18.71
CA PHE A 49 17.97 -9.12 -19.34
C PHE A 49 19.35 -9.41 -18.73
N LYS A 50 20.21 -8.39 -18.58
CA LYS A 50 21.53 -8.56 -17.97
C LYS A 50 21.46 -8.99 -16.50
N LEU A 51 20.49 -8.47 -15.76
CA LEU A 51 20.28 -8.85 -14.35
C LEU A 51 19.81 -10.30 -14.25
N GLU A 52 18.92 -10.73 -15.16
CA GLU A 52 18.45 -12.11 -15.26
C GLU A 52 19.60 -13.08 -15.57
N GLU A 53 20.49 -12.73 -16.51
CA GLU A 53 21.70 -13.52 -16.80
C GLU A 53 22.63 -13.66 -15.58
N GLN A 54 22.61 -12.69 -14.67
CA GLN A 54 23.37 -12.70 -13.42
C GLN A 54 22.63 -13.39 -12.26
N GLY A 55 21.43 -13.93 -12.49
CA GLY A 55 20.58 -14.55 -11.46
C GLY A 55 19.85 -13.56 -10.55
N LEU A 56 19.98 -12.25 -10.78
CA LEU A 56 19.35 -11.16 -10.02
C LEU A 56 17.87 -11.02 -10.43
N THR A 57 17.08 -12.03 -10.05
CA THR A 57 15.71 -12.24 -10.54
C THR A 57 14.75 -11.14 -10.08
N ASP A 58 14.89 -10.66 -8.84
CA ASP A 58 14.02 -9.63 -8.26
C ASP A 58 14.23 -8.28 -8.99
N GLU A 59 15.48 -7.91 -9.23
CA GLU A 59 15.87 -6.69 -9.93
C GLU A 59 15.55 -6.78 -11.43
N ALA A 60 15.65 -7.97 -12.02
CA ALA A 60 15.23 -8.24 -13.40
C ALA A 60 13.72 -8.02 -13.57
N ALA A 61 12.90 -8.59 -12.68
CA ALA A 61 11.45 -8.42 -12.70
C ALA A 61 11.05 -6.93 -12.58
N GLU A 62 11.65 -6.17 -11.66
CA GLU A 62 11.37 -4.74 -11.54
C GLU A 62 11.86 -3.94 -12.77
N SER A 63 12.96 -4.36 -13.40
CA SER A 63 13.44 -3.73 -14.65
C SER A 63 12.48 -3.99 -15.81
N TYR A 64 11.98 -5.21 -15.98
CA TYR A 64 10.97 -5.53 -17.00
C TYR A 64 9.63 -4.83 -16.72
N TYR A 65 9.21 -4.76 -15.46
CA TYR A 65 8.05 -3.97 -15.05
C TYR A 65 8.22 -2.49 -15.44
N GLY A 66 9.39 -1.90 -15.18
CA GLY A 66 9.72 -0.54 -15.60
C GLY A 66 9.73 -0.34 -17.12
N ALA A 67 10.11 -1.36 -17.90
CA ALA A 67 10.00 -1.32 -19.36
C ALA A 67 8.55 -1.27 -19.82
N LEU A 68 7.65 -2.04 -19.17
CA LEU A 68 6.23 -2.12 -19.50
C LEU A 68 5.42 -0.92 -19.02
N GLN A 69 5.83 -0.27 -17.93
CA GLN A 69 5.25 1.02 -17.54
C GLN A 69 5.46 2.10 -18.61
N ARG A 70 6.56 2.01 -19.37
CA ARG A 70 6.91 2.97 -20.43
C ARG A 70 6.31 2.59 -21.77
N ASN A 71 6.34 1.30 -22.10
CA ASN A 71 5.70 0.77 -23.30
C ASN A 71 5.06 -0.57 -23.00
N ARG A 72 3.73 -0.57 -22.83
CA ARG A 72 2.93 -1.77 -22.56
C ARG A 72 2.93 -2.79 -23.70
N ASN A 73 3.42 -2.41 -24.90
CA ASN A 73 3.50 -3.29 -26.06
C ASN A 73 4.88 -3.93 -26.26
N ASN A 74 5.83 -3.70 -25.34
CA ASN A 74 7.14 -4.37 -25.38
C ASN A 74 6.96 -5.86 -25.05
N ILE A 75 6.94 -6.71 -26.08
CA ILE A 75 6.64 -8.14 -25.97
C ILE A 75 7.77 -8.86 -25.22
N GLU A 76 9.02 -8.49 -25.48
CA GLU A 76 10.19 -9.08 -24.84
C GLU A 76 10.18 -8.82 -23.33
N ALA A 77 9.80 -7.61 -22.91
CA ALA A 77 9.62 -7.29 -21.49
C ALA A 77 8.41 -8.01 -20.88
N LYS A 78 7.33 -8.28 -21.62
CA LYS A 78 6.22 -9.11 -21.12
C LYS A 78 6.67 -10.54 -20.82
N VAL A 79 7.41 -11.14 -21.75
CA VAL A 79 7.94 -12.50 -21.59
C VAL A 79 8.92 -12.56 -20.42
N GLY A 80 9.89 -11.64 -20.38
CA GLY A 80 10.85 -11.54 -19.28
C GLY A 80 10.15 -11.36 -17.93
N LEU A 81 9.14 -10.48 -17.85
CA LEU A 81 8.39 -10.27 -16.62
C LEU A 81 7.50 -11.47 -16.24
N LYS A 82 6.92 -12.18 -17.20
CA LYS A 82 6.10 -13.38 -16.90
C LYS A 82 6.97 -14.42 -16.19
N ASN A 83 8.19 -14.66 -16.68
CA ASN A 83 9.09 -15.65 -16.09
C ASN A 83 9.66 -15.18 -14.75
N THR A 84 10.37 -14.03 -14.76
CA THR A 84 11.02 -13.49 -13.54
C THR A 84 9.99 -13.11 -12.49
N GLY A 85 8.86 -12.52 -12.89
CA GLY A 85 7.77 -12.17 -11.99
C GLY A 85 7.07 -13.38 -11.39
N GLN A 86 6.91 -14.48 -12.15
CA GLN A 86 6.40 -15.73 -11.56
C GLN A 86 7.38 -16.28 -10.52
N THR A 87 8.68 -16.23 -10.77
CA THR A 87 9.69 -16.64 -9.78
C THR A 87 9.65 -15.77 -8.52
N VAL A 88 9.53 -14.44 -8.66
CA VAL A 88 9.38 -13.52 -7.52
C VAL A 88 8.08 -13.80 -6.75
N LEU A 89 6.98 -14.08 -7.45
CA LEU A 89 5.72 -14.48 -6.81
C LEU A 89 5.88 -15.79 -6.04
N ASN A 90 6.54 -16.80 -6.62
CA ASN A 90 6.80 -18.07 -5.97
C ASN A 90 7.64 -17.90 -4.70
N LYS A 91 8.66 -17.03 -4.70
CA LYS A 91 9.42 -16.67 -3.48
C LYS A 91 8.52 -16.06 -2.40
N LYS A 92 7.56 -15.22 -2.76
CA LYS A 92 6.58 -14.65 -1.80
C LYS A 92 5.65 -15.71 -1.23
N LEU A 93 5.19 -16.63 -2.07
CA LEU A 93 4.37 -17.76 -1.65
C LEU A 93 5.15 -18.74 -0.76
N GLU A 94 6.45 -18.91 -0.98
CA GLU A 94 7.33 -19.68 -0.09
C GLU A 94 7.42 -19.07 1.32
N VAL A 95 7.49 -17.74 1.43
CA VAL A 95 7.43 -17.04 2.72
C VAL A 95 6.09 -17.33 3.43
N PHE A 96 4.98 -17.33 2.69
CA PHE A 96 3.68 -17.72 3.22
C PHE A 96 3.66 -19.17 3.73
N THR A 97 4.12 -20.12 2.92
CA THR A 97 4.19 -21.53 3.32
C THR A 97 5.05 -21.71 4.57
N LYS A 98 6.22 -21.04 4.64
CA LYS A 98 7.12 -21.11 5.78
C LYS A 98 6.49 -20.54 7.05
N THR A 99 5.93 -19.34 6.99
CA THR A 99 5.30 -18.69 8.15
C THR A 99 4.09 -19.48 8.66
N ARG A 100 3.29 -20.04 7.75
CA ARG A 100 2.22 -21.00 8.08
C ARG A 100 2.77 -22.26 8.77
N SER A 101 3.82 -22.89 8.25
CA SER A 101 4.41 -24.10 8.86
C SER A 101 4.99 -23.85 10.26
N LEU A 102 5.40 -22.60 10.55
CA LEU A 102 5.90 -22.17 11.85
C LEU A 102 4.77 -21.68 12.78
N ASN A 103 3.51 -21.80 12.35
CA ASN A 103 2.33 -21.28 13.06
C ASN A 103 2.42 -19.77 13.39
N GLN A 104 3.16 -19.01 12.59
CA GLN A 104 3.27 -17.56 12.68
C GLN A 104 2.07 -16.94 11.94
N LYS A 105 0.89 -17.01 12.56
CA LYS A 105 -0.40 -16.77 11.89
C LYS A 105 -0.50 -15.37 11.27
N ARG A 106 -0.14 -14.33 12.03
CA ARG A 106 -0.14 -12.95 11.54
C ARG A 106 0.77 -12.79 10.33
N GLU A 107 2.01 -13.24 10.44
CA GLU A 107 3.01 -13.19 9.38
C GLU A 107 2.56 -13.98 8.15
N GLY A 108 1.92 -15.13 8.34
CA GLY A 108 1.31 -15.93 7.29
C GLY A 108 0.22 -15.16 6.55
N VAL A 109 -0.80 -14.68 7.25
CA VAL A 109 -1.89 -13.90 6.64
C VAL A 109 -1.35 -12.71 5.84
N TYR A 110 -0.45 -11.92 6.42
CA TYR A 110 0.09 -10.74 5.73
C TYR A 110 1.10 -11.06 4.62
N SER A 111 1.81 -12.18 4.68
CA SER A 111 2.72 -12.58 3.59
C SER A 111 1.95 -13.05 2.35
N PHE A 112 0.82 -13.74 2.52
CA PHE A 112 -0.05 -14.07 1.40
C PHE A 112 -0.69 -12.83 0.77
N ILE A 113 -1.15 -11.87 1.58
CA ILE A 113 -1.65 -10.57 1.08
C ILE A 113 -0.59 -9.90 0.20
N LYS A 114 0.68 -9.85 0.64
CA LYS A 114 1.78 -9.29 -0.16
C LYS A 114 1.99 -10.04 -1.49
N ALA A 115 1.80 -11.36 -1.51
CA ALA A 115 1.87 -12.15 -2.74
C ALA A 115 0.72 -11.77 -3.70
N LYS A 116 -0.50 -11.65 -3.20
CA LYS A 116 -1.70 -11.22 -3.96
C LYS A 116 -1.56 -9.79 -4.49
N GLU A 117 -1.05 -8.87 -3.67
CA GLU A 117 -0.76 -7.49 -4.07
C GLU A 117 0.26 -7.43 -5.19
N TYR A 118 1.32 -8.24 -5.10
CA TYR A 118 2.32 -8.35 -6.17
C TYR A 118 1.69 -8.90 -7.46
N GLN A 119 0.94 -10.00 -7.38
CA GLN A 119 0.19 -10.53 -8.54
C GLN A 119 -0.71 -9.45 -9.16
N ALA A 120 -1.45 -8.70 -8.35
CA ALA A 120 -2.32 -7.63 -8.81
C ALA A 120 -1.55 -6.46 -9.45
N LYS A 121 -0.39 -6.06 -8.89
CA LYS A 121 0.52 -5.05 -9.46
C LYS A 121 0.95 -5.45 -10.88
N ILE A 122 1.36 -6.70 -11.07
CA ILE A 122 1.82 -7.20 -12.37
C ILE A 122 0.63 -7.38 -13.34
N LYS A 123 -0.53 -7.84 -12.86
CA LYS A 123 -1.76 -7.93 -13.67
C LYS A 123 -2.18 -6.59 -14.28
N LYS A 124 -2.03 -5.47 -13.54
CA LYS A 124 -2.40 -4.11 -13.99
C LYS A 124 -1.63 -3.62 -15.24
N ILE A 125 -0.46 -4.19 -15.52
CA ILE A 125 0.33 -3.87 -16.72
C ILE A 125 0.17 -4.92 -17.83
N GLY A 126 -0.77 -5.85 -17.68
CA GLY A 126 -1.13 -6.82 -18.72
C GLY A 126 -0.30 -8.11 -18.71
N VAL A 127 0.39 -8.41 -17.61
CA VAL A 127 1.10 -9.69 -17.41
C VAL A 127 0.38 -10.47 -16.31
N ILE A 128 -0.05 -11.70 -16.62
CA ILE A 128 -0.79 -12.54 -15.68
C ILE A 128 0.19 -13.45 -14.97
N LEU A 129 0.23 -13.41 -13.64
CA LEU A 129 0.94 -14.39 -12.81
C LEU A 129 -0.06 -15.32 -12.14
N GLU A 130 0.35 -16.56 -11.88
CA GLU A 130 -0.51 -17.61 -11.38
C GLU A 130 -0.21 -17.91 -9.91
N ILE A 131 -1.28 -18.05 -9.13
CA ILE A 131 -1.24 -18.56 -7.75
C ILE A 131 -2.05 -19.86 -7.78
N PRO A 132 -1.46 -21.02 -7.45
CA PRO A 132 -2.19 -22.27 -7.35
C PRO A 132 -3.37 -22.16 -6.38
N SER A 133 -4.50 -22.78 -6.71
CA SER A 133 -5.76 -22.63 -5.95
C SER A 133 -5.66 -23.09 -4.50
N TYR A 134 -4.81 -24.07 -4.19
CA TYR A 134 -4.64 -24.56 -2.82
C TYR A 134 -4.13 -23.48 -1.85
N PHE A 135 -3.41 -22.46 -2.35
CA PHE A 135 -2.98 -21.34 -1.52
C PHE A 135 -4.16 -20.51 -0.99
N GLU A 136 -5.27 -20.42 -1.72
CA GLU A 136 -6.46 -19.72 -1.25
C GLU A 136 -7.12 -20.47 -0.10
N SER A 137 -7.16 -21.82 -0.18
CA SER A 137 -7.63 -22.66 0.92
C SER A 137 -6.74 -22.55 2.15
N ASP A 138 -5.42 -22.64 1.96
CA ASP A 138 -4.43 -22.48 3.04
C ASP A 138 -4.52 -21.10 3.69
N TYR A 139 -4.77 -20.05 2.89
CA TYR A 139 -4.95 -18.69 3.38
C TYR A 139 -6.25 -18.54 4.18
N ALA A 140 -7.36 -19.12 3.72
CA ALA A 140 -8.61 -19.10 4.45
C ALA A 140 -8.47 -19.79 5.82
N GLU A 141 -7.82 -20.95 5.86
CA GLU A 141 -7.57 -21.71 7.09
C GLU A 141 -6.77 -20.91 8.13
N ILE A 142 -5.60 -20.39 7.73
CA ILE A 142 -4.74 -19.64 8.67
C ILE A 142 -5.38 -18.30 9.08
N THR A 143 -6.17 -17.66 8.20
CA THR A 143 -6.91 -16.45 8.53
C THR A 143 -7.96 -16.72 9.59
N GLN A 144 -8.77 -17.79 9.45
CA GLN A 144 -9.74 -18.17 10.47
C GLN A 144 -9.07 -18.45 11.82
N SER A 145 -7.95 -19.17 11.80
CA SER A 145 -7.16 -19.42 13.01
C SER A 145 -6.60 -18.14 13.64
N TYR A 146 -6.18 -17.18 12.82
CA TYR A 146 -5.68 -15.88 13.30
C TYR A 146 -6.79 -15.01 13.91
N LEU A 147 -7.97 -14.98 13.30
CA LEU A 147 -9.12 -14.24 13.82
C LEU A 147 -9.60 -14.82 15.16
N LEU A 148 -9.52 -16.13 15.34
CA LEU A 148 -9.81 -16.78 16.61
C LEU A 148 -8.84 -16.35 17.71
N ASP A 149 -7.53 -16.35 17.44
CA ASP A 149 -6.52 -15.89 18.40
C ASP A 149 -6.75 -14.43 18.79
N LEU A 150 -6.93 -13.54 17.80
CA LEU A 150 -7.21 -12.12 18.05
C LEU A 150 -8.46 -11.93 18.91
N TYR A 151 -9.50 -12.71 18.66
CA TYR A 151 -10.75 -12.62 19.41
C TYR A 151 -10.53 -13.04 20.87
N ASN A 152 -9.90 -14.19 21.08
CA ASN A 152 -9.64 -14.71 22.43
C ASN A 152 -8.71 -13.79 23.23
N GLU A 153 -7.64 -13.30 22.59
CA GLU A 153 -6.73 -12.32 23.20
C GLU A 153 -7.48 -11.01 23.51
N GLY A 154 -8.30 -10.51 22.59
CA GLY A 154 -9.10 -9.31 22.78
C GLY A 154 -10.05 -9.42 23.98
N THR A 155 -10.73 -10.56 24.13
CA THR A 155 -11.61 -10.82 25.28
C THR A 155 -10.83 -10.93 26.59
N GLU A 156 -9.69 -11.61 26.59
CA GLU A 156 -8.84 -11.71 27.79
C GLU A 156 -8.31 -10.33 28.23
N LEU A 157 -7.95 -9.47 27.27
CA LEU A 157 -7.53 -8.10 27.53
C LEU A 157 -8.68 -7.25 28.09
N LEU A 158 -9.91 -7.43 27.61
CA LEU A 158 -11.10 -6.79 28.17
C LEU A 158 -11.32 -7.19 29.64
N ASP A 159 -11.25 -8.48 29.95
CA ASP A 159 -11.43 -9.00 31.30
C ASP A 159 -10.37 -8.43 32.27
N LYS A 160 -9.16 -8.18 31.77
CA LYS A 160 -8.06 -7.53 32.51
C LYS A 160 -8.17 -5.99 32.59
N GLY A 161 -9.18 -5.39 31.96
CA GLY A 161 -9.34 -3.94 31.87
C GLY A 161 -8.31 -3.25 30.95
N GLN A 162 -7.62 -4.01 30.10
CA GLN A 162 -6.64 -3.49 29.13
C GLN A 162 -7.34 -3.06 27.84
N PHE A 163 -8.23 -2.07 27.97
CA PHE A 163 -9.18 -1.63 26.96
C PHE A 163 -8.54 -1.19 25.64
N SER A 164 -7.52 -0.32 25.68
CA SER A 164 -6.86 0.17 24.45
C SER A 164 -6.23 -0.96 23.64
N THR A 165 -5.58 -1.93 24.30
CA THR A 165 -5.00 -3.09 23.62
C THR A 165 -6.07 -4.04 23.09
N ALA A 166 -7.18 -4.22 23.81
CA ALA A 166 -8.30 -5.02 23.34
C ALA A 166 -8.94 -4.40 22.08
N GLU A 167 -9.16 -3.08 22.07
CA GLU A 167 -9.69 -2.35 20.91
C GLU A 167 -8.83 -2.61 19.66
N LEU A 168 -7.50 -2.60 19.78
CA LEU A 168 -6.59 -2.89 18.67
C LEU A 168 -6.75 -4.31 18.14
N LYS A 169 -7.00 -5.31 18.99
CA LYS A 169 -7.24 -6.70 18.56
C LYS A 169 -8.53 -6.82 17.76
N PHE A 170 -9.63 -6.25 18.26
CA PHE A 170 -10.90 -6.29 17.54
C PHE A 170 -10.92 -5.43 16.28
N LYS A 171 -10.18 -4.31 16.28
CA LYS A 171 -9.95 -3.50 15.07
C LYS A 171 -9.19 -4.28 14.01
N GLU A 172 -8.23 -5.11 14.40
CA GLU A 172 -7.52 -5.98 13.48
C GLU A 172 -8.46 -7.01 12.84
N ILE A 173 -9.34 -7.64 13.62
CA ILE A 173 -10.37 -8.56 13.11
C ILE A 173 -11.22 -7.89 12.02
N GLY A 174 -11.70 -6.67 12.28
CA GLY A 174 -12.53 -5.92 11.34
C GLY A 174 -11.86 -5.57 10.00
N LYS A 175 -10.53 -5.73 9.85
CA LYS A 175 -9.84 -5.60 8.55
C LYS A 175 -10.07 -6.79 7.63
N PHE A 176 -10.41 -7.94 8.20
CA PHE A 176 -10.59 -9.21 7.48
C PHE A 176 -12.07 -9.58 7.41
N ASP A 177 -12.76 -9.48 8.54
CA ASP A 177 -14.18 -9.82 8.66
C ASP A 177 -14.84 -8.90 9.70
N SER A 178 -15.65 -7.95 9.21
CA SER A 178 -16.38 -7.01 10.06
C SER A 178 -17.51 -7.66 10.84
N ASN A 179 -17.94 -8.86 10.44
CA ASN A 179 -19.05 -9.61 11.02
C ASN A 179 -18.55 -10.82 11.83
N TYR A 180 -17.26 -10.86 12.17
CA TYR A 180 -16.68 -11.96 12.90
C TYR A 180 -17.18 -11.98 14.35
N LYS A 181 -18.19 -12.83 14.60
CA LYS A 181 -18.89 -12.89 15.90
C LYS A 181 -19.38 -11.50 16.30
N ASP A 182 -19.18 -11.12 17.56
CA ASP A 182 -19.48 -9.83 18.17
C ASP A 182 -18.25 -8.92 18.27
N SER A 183 -17.17 -9.15 17.52
CA SER A 183 -15.93 -8.36 17.61
C SER A 183 -16.15 -6.86 17.40
N GLY A 184 -17.13 -6.49 16.57
CA GLY A 184 -17.53 -5.08 16.38
C GLY A 184 -18.07 -4.44 17.66
N ALA A 185 -18.95 -5.14 18.37
CA ALA A 185 -19.50 -4.69 19.64
C ALA A 185 -18.44 -4.67 20.75
N LEU A 186 -17.59 -5.71 20.82
CA LEU A 186 -16.50 -5.77 21.80
C LEU A 186 -15.45 -4.67 21.58
N LYS A 187 -15.18 -4.29 20.32
CA LYS A 187 -14.34 -3.14 19.99
C LYS A 187 -14.95 -1.84 20.51
N ASP A 188 -16.24 -1.63 20.28
CA ASP A 188 -16.91 -0.40 20.73
C ASP A 188 -17.00 -0.38 22.27
N LEU A 189 -17.25 -1.51 22.92
CA LEU A 189 -17.15 -1.66 24.39
C LEU A 189 -15.75 -1.29 24.90
N ALA A 190 -14.69 -1.82 24.26
CA ALA A 190 -13.31 -1.52 24.60
C ALA A 190 -12.98 -0.02 24.46
N TYR A 191 -13.62 0.67 23.53
CA TYR A 191 -13.45 2.11 23.36
C TYR A 191 -14.24 2.92 24.39
N LEU A 192 -15.48 2.52 24.67
CA LEU A 192 -16.43 3.29 25.49
C LEU A 192 -16.17 3.16 26.99
N GLU A 193 -15.80 1.97 27.47
CA GLU A 193 -15.60 1.75 28.90
C GLU A 193 -14.55 2.63 29.59
N PRO A 194 -13.33 2.79 29.06
CA PRO A 194 -12.38 3.70 29.69
C PRO A 194 -12.89 5.15 29.68
N LEU A 195 -13.60 5.57 28.63
CA LEU A 195 -14.16 6.91 28.52
C LEU A 195 -15.27 7.15 29.55
N TYR A 196 -16.14 6.15 29.73
CA TYR A 196 -17.19 6.15 30.76
C TYR A 196 -16.59 6.21 32.16
N LYS A 197 -15.55 5.41 32.45
CA LYS A 197 -14.85 5.44 33.74
C LYS A 197 -14.19 6.80 34.01
N THR A 198 -13.55 7.40 33.01
CA THR A 198 -12.99 8.76 33.14
C THR A 198 -14.07 9.81 33.40
N ALA A 199 -15.24 9.68 32.76
CA ALA A 199 -16.37 10.58 33.02
C ALA A 199 -16.87 10.46 34.47
N LEU A 200 -16.98 9.23 35.01
CA LEU A 200 -17.30 8.98 36.42
C LEU A 200 -16.25 9.60 37.36
N GLU A 201 -14.96 9.41 37.08
CA GLU A 201 -13.89 10.03 37.86
C GLU A 201 -13.95 11.57 37.81
N HIS A 202 -14.36 12.17 36.70
CA HIS A 202 -14.58 13.60 36.65
C HIS A 202 -15.76 14.04 37.50
N LEU A 203 -16.86 13.27 37.49
CA LEU A 203 -18.05 13.54 38.30
C LEU A 203 -17.75 13.45 39.80
N GLU A 204 -17.07 12.40 40.24
CA GLU A 204 -16.66 12.19 41.64
C GLU A 204 -15.74 13.31 42.17
N ASN A 205 -14.94 13.91 41.29
CA ASN A 205 -14.03 15.01 41.62
C ASN A 205 -14.65 16.40 41.34
N GLU A 206 -15.98 16.51 41.23
CA GLU A 206 -16.71 17.76 41.01
C GLU A 206 -16.30 18.53 39.73
N ARG A 207 -15.70 17.83 38.75
CA ARG A 207 -15.31 18.39 37.45
C ARG A 207 -16.44 18.22 36.44
N PHE A 208 -17.59 18.83 36.73
CA PHE A 208 -18.85 18.62 36.01
C PHE A 208 -18.78 18.90 34.50
N ARG A 209 -18.06 19.97 34.08
CA ARG A 209 -17.87 20.26 32.65
C ARG A 209 -17.11 19.16 31.91
N SER A 210 -16.11 18.57 32.55
CA SER A 210 -15.34 17.46 31.97
C SER A 210 -16.17 16.18 31.92
N ALA A 211 -16.86 15.86 33.03
CA ALA A 211 -17.78 14.72 33.10
C ALA A 211 -18.86 14.80 32.00
N TYR A 212 -19.51 15.96 31.86
CA TYR A 212 -20.47 16.23 30.79
C TYR A 212 -19.87 15.98 29.40
N SER A 213 -18.68 16.53 29.14
CA SER A 213 -18.00 16.39 27.84
C SER A 213 -17.69 14.93 27.52
N ASP A 214 -17.21 14.16 28.49
CA ASP A 214 -16.84 12.76 28.29
C ASP A 214 -18.06 11.85 28.17
N PHE A 215 -19.10 12.01 29.01
CA PHE A 215 -20.36 11.31 28.80
C PHE A 215 -21.00 11.66 27.44
N ASN A 216 -20.90 12.92 27.00
CA ASN A 216 -21.39 13.32 25.68
C ASN A 216 -20.67 12.56 24.54
N LYS A 217 -19.37 12.28 24.66
CA LYS A 217 -18.64 11.45 23.70
C LYS A 217 -19.12 10.00 23.72
N VAL A 218 -19.40 9.46 24.91
CA VAL A 218 -19.94 8.10 25.07
C VAL A 218 -21.29 7.98 24.37
N ILE A 219 -22.26 8.84 24.71
CA ILE A 219 -23.61 8.80 24.12
C ILE A 219 -23.64 9.14 22.63
N HIS A 220 -22.63 9.86 22.11
CA HIS A 220 -22.52 10.10 20.69
C HIS A 220 -22.23 8.83 19.90
N ARG A 221 -21.50 7.89 20.51
CA ARG A 221 -21.19 6.60 19.90
C ARG A 221 -22.28 5.58 20.17
N ASP A 222 -22.74 5.50 21.41
CA ASP A 222 -23.79 4.59 21.85
C ASP A 222 -24.71 5.31 22.84
N PRO A 223 -25.87 5.81 22.38
CA PRO A 223 -26.81 6.57 23.20
C PRO A 223 -27.36 5.81 24.41
N ASP A 224 -27.35 4.48 24.36
CA ASP A 224 -27.92 3.59 25.38
C ASP A 224 -26.80 2.93 26.22
N PHE A 225 -25.58 3.45 26.15
CA PHE A 225 -24.44 2.92 26.90
C PHE A 225 -24.58 3.18 28.39
N LYS A 226 -25.07 2.18 29.13
CA LYS A 226 -25.25 2.22 30.59
C LYS A 226 -26.06 3.46 31.01
N GLU A 227 -25.69 4.10 32.13
CA GLU A 227 -26.31 5.31 32.66
C GLU A 227 -25.69 6.61 32.10
N ALA A 228 -24.93 6.55 31.00
CA ALA A 228 -24.17 7.71 30.51
C ALA A 228 -25.06 8.90 30.16
N LYS A 229 -26.29 8.66 29.71
CA LYS A 229 -27.24 9.72 29.37
C LYS A 229 -27.73 10.44 30.63
N GLU A 230 -28.16 9.69 31.64
CA GLU A 230 -28.63 10.22 32.92
C GLU A 230 -27.51 10.97 33.65
N LEU A 231 -26.31 10.39 33.71
CA LEU A 231 -25.16 10.99 34.39
C LEU A 231 -24.63 12.25 33.68
N LYS A 232 -24.76 12.32 32.36
CA LYS A 232 -24.50 13.55 31.60
C LYS A 232 -25.48 14.66 31.99
N ASP A 233 -26.78 14.35 32.05
CA ASP A 233 -27.80 15.33 32.42
C ASP A 233 -27.61 15.80 33.88
N GLN A 234 -27.29 14.87 34.81
CA GLN A 234 -26.90 15.21 36.19
C GLN A 234 -25.70 16.17 36.26
N SER A 235 -24.72 16.03 35.37
CA SER A 235 -23.55 16.91 35.31
C SER A 235 -23.88 18.37 34.91
N LEU A 236 -25.11 18.66 34.47
CA LEU A 236 -25.58 20.03 34.21
C LEU A 236 -26.28 20.66 35.41
N GLU A 237 -26.73 19.86 36.37
CA GLU A 237 -27.51 20.29 37.53
C GLU A 237 -26.65 20.61 38.77
N LEU A 238 -25.40 20.11 38.78
CA LEU A 238 -24.39 20.28 39.83
C LEU A 238 -23.36 21.38 39.47
#